data_AF-A0A1W9JBH6-F1
#
_entry.id   AF-A0A1W9JBH6-F1
#
_cell.length_a   1.000
_cell.length_b   1.000
_cell.length_c   1.000
_cell.angle_alpha   90.00
_cell.angle_beta   90.00
_cell.angle_gamma   90.00
#
_symmetry.space_group_name_H-M   'P 1'
#
loop_
_entity.id
_entity.type
_entity.pdbx_description
1 polymer ?
#
loop_
_entity_poly.entity_id
_entity_poly.type
_entity_poly.pdbx_seq_one_letter_code
_entity_poly.pdbx_strand_id
1 'polypeptide(L)'
;MKKILLTGHELVERAAQLGVSIYRDDANVPIGTNPIMAPVVSEYEIQRRVIEAERHISEHKLWIIAVISTAIALISAFAAWAAVISKSC
;
A
#
# COMPACT_ATOMS: atom_id res chain seq x y z
N MET A 1 -8.05 10.72 1.34
CA MET A 1 -8.71 9.54 1.96
C MET A 1 -9.03 9.88 3.41
N LYS A 2 -10.28 9.69 3.84
CA LYS A 2 -10.73 10.01 5.19
C LYS A 2 -9.97 9.11 6.17
N LYS A 3 -9.07 9.68 6.99
CA LYS A 3 -8.39 8.96 8.08
C LYS A 3 -9.42 8.72 9.17
N ILE A 4 -10.28 7.73 8.98
CA ILE A 4 -11.16 7.26 10.04
C ILE A 4 -10.23 6.60 11.04
N LEU A 5 -10.15 7.16 12.25
CA LEU A 5 -9.48 6.51 13.36
C LEU A 5 -10.33 5.28 13.69
N LEU A 6 -9.99 4.14 13.08
CA LEU A 6 -10.62 2.86 13.35
C LEU A 6 -10.32 2.52 14.81
N THR A 7 -11.34 2.16 15.59
CA THR A 7 -11.21 1.85 17.02
C THR A 7 -11.74 0.45 17.30
N GLY A 8 -11.12 -0.26 18.25
CA GLY A 8 -11.58 -1.59 18.69
C GLY A 8 -11.64 -2.62 17.57
N HIS A 9 -12.81 -3.23 17.36
CA HIS A 9 -13.00 -4.38 16.47
C HIS A 9 -12.71 -4.09 14.99
N GLU A 10 -13.07 -2.90 14.51
CA GLU A 10 -12.86 -2.51 13.10
C GLU A 10 -11.38 -2.40 12.75
N LEU A 11 -10.56 -1.98 13.71
CA LEU A 11 -9.12 -1.89 13.55
C LEU A 11 -8.48 -3.28 13.46
N VAL A 12 -8.97 -4.24 14.25
CA VAL A 12 -8.51 -5.63 14.23
C VAL A 12 -8.90 -6.32 12.93
N GLU A 13 -10.13 -6.12 12.46
CA GLU A 13 -10.57 -6.66 11.18
C GLU A 13 -9.76 -6.07 10.02
N ARG A 14 -9.51 -4.76 10.04
CA ARG A 14 -8.69 -4.10 9.03
C ARG A 14 -7.24 -4.57 9.06
N ALA A 15 -6.67 -4.75 10.24
CA ALA A 15 -5.34 -5.31 10.41
C ALA A 15 -5.26 -6.73 9.84
N ALA A 16 -6.27 -7.58 10.09
CA ALA A 16 -6.34 -8.94 9.54
C ALA A 16 -6.44 -8.93 8.00
N GLN A 17 -7.26 -8.06 7.43
CA GLN A 17 -7.37 -7.89 5.97
C GLN A 17 -6.05 -7.43 5.32
N LEU A 18 -5.29 -6.58 6.02
CA LEU A 18 -4.00 -6.07 5.55
C LEU A 18 -2.82 -6.99 5.90
N GLY A 19 -3.06 -8.11 6.59
CA GLY A 19 -2.00 -9.02 7.04
C GLY A 19 -1.08 -8.43 8.12
N VAL A 20 -1.54 -7.40 8.82
CA VAL A 20 -0.78 -6.71 9.87
C VAL A 20 -0.93 -7.47 11.19
N SER A 21 0.18 -7.81 11.84
CA SER A 21 0.17 -8.49 13.15
C SER A 21 -0.30 -7.55 14.26
N ILE A 22 -1.33 -7.98 14.99
CA ILE A 22 -1.87 -7.32 16.20
C ILE A 22 -1.08 -7.67 17.47
N TYR A 23 -0.17 -8.62 17.34
CA TYR A 23 0.64 -9.16 18.43
C TYR A 23 2.02 -8.50 18.42
N ARG A 24 2.62 -8.38 19.61
CA ARG A 24 3.95 -7.82 19.73
C ARG A 24 4.92 -8.78 19.06
N ASP A 25 5.78 -8.25 18.20
CA ASP A 25 6.90 -9.01 17.65
C ASP A 25 7.96 -9.17 18.75
N ASP A 26 7.65 -10.03 19.71
CA ASP A 26 8.61 -10.44 20.71
C ASP A 26 9.63 -11.33 19.99
N ALA A 27 10.86 -10.83 19.85
CA ALA A 27 11.98 -11.53 19.18
C ALA A 27 12.33 -12.90 19.81
N ASN A 28 11.69 -13.25 20.93
CA ASN A 28 11.80 -14.54 21.61
C ASN A 28 10.72 -15.56 21.20
N VAL A 29 9.78 -15.20 20.31
CA VAL A 29 8.75 -16.13 19.84
C VAL A 29 9.26 -16.80 18.55
N PRO A 30 9.51 -18.13 18.56
CA PRO A 30 10.04 -18.83 17.40
C PRO A 30 9.05 -18.78 16.22
N ILE A 31 9.59 -18.47 15.04
CA ILE A 31 8.85 -18.38 13.78
C ILE A 31 8.02 -19.66 13.59
N GLY A 32 6.69 -19.52 13.55
CA GLY A 32 5.75 -20.63 13.39
C GLY A 32 4.94 -21.02 14.64
N THR A 33 5.16 -20.36 15.78
CA THR A 33 4.26 -20.52 16.94
C THR A 33 3.00 -19.66 16.77
N ASN A 34 1.85 -20.27 17.04
CA ASN A 34 0.55 -19.62 17.00
C ASN A 34 0.56 -18.41 17.96
N PRO A 35 0.20 -17.19 17.52
CA PRO A 35 0.34 -15.96 18.30
C PRO A 35 -0.63 -15.84 19.49
N ILE A 36 -1.31 -16.93 19.86
CA ILE A 36 -2.35 -16.99 20.90
C ILE A 36 -1.82 -16.58 22.29
N MET A 37 -0.50 -16.60 22.51
CA MET A 37 0.14 -16.22 23.79
C MET A 37 0.91 -14.89 23.75
N ALA A 38 1.00 -14.21 22.61
CA ALA A 38 1.73 -12.95 22.54
C ALA A 38 0.88 -11.82 23.14
N PRO A 39 1.48 -10.87 23.91
CA PRO A 39 0.74 -9.75 24.45
C PRO A 39 0.16 -8.91 23.30
N VAL A 40 -1.13 -8.62 23.39
CA VAL A 40 -1.82 -7.73 22.45
C VAL A 40 -1.19 -6.35 22.54
N VAL A 41 -0.83 -5.82 21.38
CA VAL A 41 -0.19 -4.52 21.23
C VAL A 41 -1.20 -3.41 21.55
N SER A 42 -0.72 -2.26 22.02
CA SER A 42 -1.58 -1.09 22.25
C SER A 42 -2.32 -0.72 20.95
N GLU A 43 -3.59 -0.31 21.06
CA GLU A 43 -4.39 0.07 19.89
C GLU A 43 -3.69 1.13 19.01
N TYR A 44 -2.96 2.05 19.64
CA TYR A 44 -2.14 3.06 18.97
C TYR A 44 -1.08 2.45 18.05
N GLU A 45 -0.36 1.43 18.53
CA GLU A 45 0.67 0.77 17.74
C GLU A 45 0.07 -0.06 16.58
N ILE A 46 -1.05 -0.74 16.82
CA ILE A 46 -1.76 -1.46 15.75
C ILE A 46 -2.25 -0.47 14.68
N GLN A 47 -2.78 0.68 15.10
CA GLN A 47 -3.21 1.75 14.20
C GLN A 47 -2.05 2.31 13.38
N ARG A 48 -0.89 2.52 14.00
CA ARG A 48 0.33 2.94 13.30
C ARG A 48 0.72 1.94 12.21
N ARG A 49 0.75 0.64 12.54
CA ARG A 49 1.09 -0.43 11.59
C ARG A 49 0.11 -0.51 10.42
N VAL A 50 -1.19 -0.37 10.68
CA VAL A 50 -2.24 -0.32 9.64
C VAL A 50 -2.02 0.86 8.70
N ILE A 51 -1.77 2.07 9.24
CA ILE A 51 -1.51 3.27 8.43
C ILE A 51 -0.26 3.10 7.55
N GLU A 52 0.78 2.49 8.09
CA GLU A 52 2.04 2.24 7.36
C GLU A 52 1.83 1.24 6.22
N ALA A 53 1.08 0.16 6.46
CA ALA A 53 0.72 -0.81 5.43
C ALA A 53 -0.15 -0.18 4.32
N GLU A 54 -1.17 0.60 4.68
CA GLU A 54 -2.01 1.31 3.70
C GLU A 54 -1.19 2.31 2.88
N ARG A 55 -0.24 3.01 3.51
CA ARG A 55 0.66 3.94 2.83
C ARG A 55 1.51 3.20 1.79
N HIS A 56 2.13 2.08 2.16
CA HIS A 56 2.95 1.29 1.25
C HIS A 56 2.17 0.81 0.01
N ILE A 57 0.91 0.39 0.19
CA ILE A 57 0.01 0.01 -0.91
C ILE A 57 -0.32 1.20 -1.81
N SER A 58 -0.57 2.37 -1.22
CA SER A 58 -0.88 3.58 -1.98
C SER A 58 0.30 4.08 -2.80
N GLU A 59 1.53 3.99 -2.26
CA GLU A 59 2.75 4.35 -2.96
C GLU A 59 3.02 3.41 -4.15
N HIS A 60 2.78 2.11 -3.98
CA HIS A 60 2.86 1.14 -5.09
C HIS A 60 1.86 1.44 -6.21
N LYS A 61 0.62 1.80 -5.87
CA LYS A 61 -0.39 2.19 -6.86
C LYS A 61 0.02 3.43 -7.64
N LEU A 62 0.58 4.44 -6.96
CA LEU A 62 1.07 5.66 -7.60
C LEU A 62 2.21 5.37 -8.59
N TRP A 63 3.11 4.46 -8.24
CA TRP A 63 4.21 4.06 -9.13
C TRP A 63 3.69 3.41 -10.42
N ILE A 64 2.72 2.50 -10.33
CA ILE A 64 2.11 1.87 -11.52
C ILE A 64 1.45 2.92 -12.42
N ILE A 65 0.69 3.86 -11.84
CA ILE A 65 0.04 4.93 -12.59
C ILE A 65 1.08 5.83 -13.28
N ALA A 66 2.18 6.16 -12.59
CA ALA A 66 3.26 6.96 -13.15
C ALA A 66 3.92 6.26 -14.36
N VAL A 67 4.13 4.95 -14.28
CA VAL A 67 4.67 4.15 -15.40
C VAL A 67 3.72 4.17 -16.60
N ILE A 68 2.42 3.97 -16.38
CA ILE A 68 1.41 4.00 -17.46
C ILE A 68 1.35 5.39 -18.10
N SER A 69 1.33 6.46 -17.29
CA SER A 69 1.30 7.84 -17.79
C SER A 69 2.52 8.15 -18.66
N THR A 70 3.70 7.68 -18.26
CA THR A 70 4.94 7.84 -19.03
C THR A 70 4.85 7.12 -20.38
N ALA A 71 4.33 5.89 -20.41
CA ALA A 71 4.15 5.14 -21.64
C ALA A 71 3.19 5.84 -22.62
N ILE A 72 2.07 6.37 -22.13
CA ILE A 72 1.10 7.12 -22.94
C ILE A 72 1.73 8.40 -23.49
N ALA A 73 2.50 9.12 -22.69
CA ALA A 73 3.19 10.34 -23.11
C ALA A 73 4.17 10.08 -24.26
N LEU A 74 4.92 8.98 -24.20
CA LEU A 74 5.83 8.57 -25.28
C LEU A 74 5.06 8.24 -26.57
N ILE A 75 3.98 7.46 -26.49
CA ILE A 75 3.15 7.13 -27.66
C ILE A 75 2.58 8.40 -28.29
N SER A 76 2.09 9.34 -27.48
CA SER A 76 1.56 10.62 -27.96
C SER A 76 2.64 11.46 -28.64
N ALA A 77 3.85 11.51 -28.09
CA ALA A 77 4.98 12.22 -28.69
C ALA A 77 5.38 11.62 -30.05
N PHE A 78 5.45 10.29 -30.16
CA PHE A 78 5.74 9.60 -31.42
C PHE A 78 4.65 9.81 -32.47
N ALA A 79 3.37 9.74 -32.08
CA ALA A 79 2.25 10.00 -32.99
C ALA A 79 2.27 11.44 -33.53
N ALA A 80 2.57 12.42 -32.67
CA ALA A 80 2.71 13.81 -33.08
C ALA A 80 3.87 13.99 -34.08
N TRP A 81 5.02 13.35 -33.83
CA TRP A 81 6.16 13.37 -34.75
C TRP A 81 5.83 12.74 -36.10
N ALA A 82 5.20 11.57 -36.11
CA ALA A 82 4.80 10.89 -37.34
C ALA A 82 3.80 11.73 -38.16
N ALA A 83 2.84 12.39 -37.49
CA ALA A 83 1.88 13.27 -38.15
C ALA A 83 2.53 14.52 -38.75
N VAL A 84 3.53 15.11 -38.09
CA VAL A 84 4.27 16.25 -38.64
C VAL A 84 5.05 15.83 -39.89
N ILE A 85 5.72 14.67 -39.85
CA ILE A 85 6.48 14.15 -41.00
C ILE A 85 5.54 13.85 -42.17
N SER A 86 4.41 13.18 -41.92
CA SER A 86 3.46 12.83 -42.99
C SER A 86 2.76 14.04 -43.61
N LYS A 87 2.62 15.15 -42.86
CA LYS A 87 1.99 16.38 -43.36
C LYS A 87 2.96 17.33 -44.07
N SER A 88 4.27 17.08 -43.93
CA SER A 88 5.34 17.89 -44.54
C SER A 88 5.86 17.33 -45.87
N CYS A 89 5.29 16.21 -46.34
CA CYS A 89 5.52 15.59 -47.64
C CYS A 89 4.26 15.79 -48.50
#